data_AF-R2XSD0-F1
#
_entry.id   AF-R2XSD0-F1
#
_cell.length_a   1.000
_cell.length_b   1.000
_cell.length_c   1.000
_cell.angle_alpha   90.00
_cell.angle_beta   90.00
_cell.angle_gamma   90.00
#
_symmetry.space_group_name_H-M   'P 1'
#
loop_
_entity.id
_entity.type
_entity.pdbx_description
1 polymer ?
#
loop_
_entity_poly.entity_id
_entity_poly.type
_entity_poly.pdbx_seq_one_letter_code
_entity_poly.pdbx_strand_id
1 'polypeptide(L)'
;MVTILIGNSCTSCRKTRAWFQAYGIPYVERNIDHEPLAQQELRQLITLCPNGVDPILSKKSKAYKSLNIDFEDVSFNQLLVLLSQYHKLVKRPIIFDERKLLIGFNEEEIRTLLPKKIKQTSRQSLYKGNVAMLYEDVLTLQNEKGIY
;
A
#
# COMPACT_ATOMS: atom_id res chain seq x y z
N MET A 1 -8.71 -9.38 4.44
CA MET A 1 -7.40 -9.80 3.84
C MET A 1 -6.73 -8.57 3.21
N VAL A 2 -5.40 -8.43 3.26
CA VAL A 2 -4.71 -7.25 2.71
C VAL A 2 -4.53 -7.40 1.20
N THR A 3 -4.84 -6.34 0.45
CA THR A 3 -4.63 -6.25 -1.00
C THR A 3 -3.60 -5.17 -1.31
N ILE A 4 -2.70 -5.45 -2.24
CA ILE A 4 -1.66 -4.52 -2.69
C ILE A 4 -1.77 -4.34 -4.21
N LEU A 5 -2.10 -3.12 -4.61
CA LEU A 5 -2.06 -2.69 -6.00
C LEU A 5 -0.65 -2.19 -6.32
N ILE A 6 -0.03 -2.80 -7.31
CA ILE A 6 1.34 -2.52 -7.71
C ILE A 6 1.43 -2.16 -9.19
N GLY A 7 2.62 -1.77 -9.62
CA GLY A 7 2.93 -1.63 -11.04
C GLY A 7 4.40 -1.95 -11.33
N ASN A 8 4.71 -2.00 -12.62
CA ASN A 8 6.04 -2.30 -13.14
C ASN A 8 7.01 -1.15 -12.84
N SER A 9 8.29 -1.48 -12.70
CA SER A 9 9.36 -0.50 -12.44
C SER A 9 9.12 0.43 -11.24
N CYS A 10 8.44 -0.08 -10.21
CA CYS A 10 8.08 0.68 -9.00
C CYS A 10 8.97 0.31 -7.81
N THR A 11 9.87 1.21 -7.39
CA THR A 11 10.76 1.03 -6.22
C THR A 11 9.96 0.86 -4.93
N SER A 12 8.96 1.71 -4.71
CA SER A 12 8.07 1.66 -3.53
C SER A 12 7.29 0.34 -3.44
N CYS A 13 6.92 -0.24 -4.58
CA CYS A 13 6.23 -1.53 -4.63
C CYS A 13 7.16 -2.67 -4.20
N ARG A 14 8.43 -2.64 -4.64
CA ARG A 14 9.45 -3.60 -4.15
C ARG A 14 9.66 -3.49 -2.64
N LYS A 15 9.77 -2.28 -2.11
CA LYS A 15 9.89 -2.04 -0.65
C LYS A 15 8.68 -2.61 0.10
N THR A 16 7.49 -2.42 -0.44
CA THR A 16 6.25 -2.94 0.14
C THR A 16 6.24 -4.45 0.17
N ARG A 17 6.53 -5.14 -0.95
CA ARG A 17 6.62 -6.61 -0.95
C ARG A 17 7.63 -7.14 0.04
N ALA A 18 8.83 -6.56 0.05
CA ALA A 18 9.89 -6.95 0.98
C ALA A 18 9.45 -6.79 2.44
N TRP A 19 8.71 -5.71 2.75
CA TRP A 19 8.15 -5.50 4.08
C TRP A 19 7.11 -6.58 4.43
N PHE A 20 6.13 -6.84 3.57
CA PHE A 20 5.13 -7.89 3.84
C PHE A 20 5.76 -9.28 4.01
N GLN A 21 6.76 -9.60 3.19
CA GLN A 21 7.52 -10.85 3.29
C GLN A 21 8.29 -10.94 4.61
N ALA A 22 9.01 -9.87 5.02
CA ALA A 22 9.79 -9.85 6.25
C ALA A 22 8.95 -10.04 7.52
N TYR A 23 7.70 -9.56 7.52
CA TYR A 23 6.76 -9.70 8.63
C TYR A 23 5.80 -10.89 8.48
N GLY A 24 5.93 -11.71 7.42
CA GLY A 24 5.09 -12.89 7.19
C GLY A 24 3.59 -12.58 7.06
N ILE A 25 3.24 -11.39 6.57
CA ILE A 25 1.83 -10.96 6.49
C ILE A 25 1.25 -11.47 5.16
N PRO A 26 0.14 -12.23 5.17
CA PRO A 26 -0.51 -12.66 3.95
C PRO A 26 -1.14 -11.47 3.22
N TYR A 27 -0.90 -11.40 1.91
CA TYR A 27 -1.49 -10.38 1.04
C TYR A 27 -1.80 -10.94 -0.35
N VAL A 28 -2.74 -10.29 -1.03
CA VAL A 28 -3.01 -10.50 -2.45
C VAL A 28 -2.40 -9.34 -3.23
N GLU A 29 -1.73 -9.65 -4.33
CA GLU A 29 -1.13 -8.66 -5.22
C GLU A 29 -1.91 -8.58 -6.53
N ARG A 30 -2.21 -7.36 -6.99
CA ARG A 30 -2.77 -7.10 -8.32
C ARG A 30 -1.92 -6.06 -9.04
N ASN A 31 -1.57 -6.35 -10.29
CA ASN A 31 -0.78 -5.43 -11.12
C ASN A 31 -1.68 -4.56 -11.99
N ILE A 32 -1.75 -3.27 -11.66
CA ILE A 32 -2.62 -2.31 -12.36
C ILE A 32 -2.09 -1.89 -13.73
N ASP A 33 -0.86 -2.30 -14.08
CA ASP A 33 -0.33 -2.10 -15.43
C ASP A 33 -0.86 -3.17 -16.40
N HIS A 34 -1.21 -4.36 -15.90
CA HIS A 34 -1.81 -5.44 -16.70
C HIS A 34 -3.33 -5.49 -16.55
N GLU A 35 -3.83 -5.16 -15.35
CA GLU A 35 -5.24 -5.21 -15.00
C GLU A 35 -5.67 -3.84 -14.42
N PRO A 36 -5.91 -2.84 -15.29
CA PRO A 36 -6.19 -1.47 -14.88
C PRO A 36 -7.40 -1.36 -13.95
N LEU A 37 -7.43 -0.28 -13.16
CA LEU A 37 -8.56 0.01 -12.28
C LEU A 37 -9.74 0.54 -13.09
N ALA A 38 -10.92 -0.06 -12.88
CA ALA A 38 -12.15 0.47 -13.45
C ALA A 38 -12.52 1.80 -12.78
N GLN A 39 -13.30 2.63 -13.48
CA GLN A 39 -13.76 3.93 -12.93
C GLN A 39 -14.54 3.78 -11.62
N GLN A 40 -15.30 2.69 -11.47
CA GLN A 40 -16.02 2.39 -10.23
C GLN A 40 -15.07 2.10 -9.07
N GLU A 41 -14.01 1.31 -9.30
CA GLU A 41 -12.98 1.02 -8.30
C GLU A 41 -12.22 2.30 -7.91
N LEU A 42 -11.82 3.11 -8.89
CA LEU A 42 -11.18 4.40 -8.66
C LEU A 42 -12.05 5.35 -7.83
N ARG A 43 -13.35 5.40 -8.14
CA ARG A 43 -14.33 6.19 -7.38
C ARG A 43 -14.33 5.77 -5.91
N GLN A 44 -14.42 4.48 -5.64
CA GLN A 44 -14.38 3.95 -4.27
C GLN A 44 -13.08 4.31 -3.56
N LEU A 45 -11.93 4.10 -4.21
CA LEU A 45 -10.62 4.44 -3.66
C LEU A 45 -10.50 5.93 -3.31
N ILE A 46 -10.95 6.82 -4.19
CA ILE A 46 -10.89 8.27 -3.96
C ILE A 46 -11.84 8.67 -2.82
N THR A 47 -13.05 8.11 -2.74
CA THR A 47 -13.98 8.40 -1.64
C THR A 47 -13.44 7.96 -0.26
N LEU A 48 -12.57 6.95 -0.22
CA LEU A 48 -11.89 6.52 1.00
C LEU A 48 -10.71 7.42 1.41
N CYS A 49 -10.27 8.33 0.53
CA CYS A 49 -9.15 9.22 0.81
C CYS A 49 -9.63 10.49 1.53
N PRO A 50 -9.09 10.82 2.72
CA PRO A 50 -9.51 12.01 3.46
C PRO A 50 -9.17 13.32 2.74
N ASN A 51 -8.14 13.32 1.89
CA ASN A 51 -7.68 14.50 1.14
C ASN A 51 -8.13 14.45 -0.34
N GLY A 52 -9.22 13.74 -0.65
CA GLY A 52 -9.73 13.62 -2.02
C GLY A 52 -8.76 12.90 -2.95
N VAL A 53 -8.61 13.39 -4.18
CA VAL A 53 -7.82 12.74 -5.24
C VAL A 53 -6.30 12.89 -5.05
N ASP A 54 -5.88 13.92 -4.32
CA ASP A 54 -4.48 14.34 -4.26
C ASP A 54 -3.49 13.23 -3.87
N PRO A 55 -3.79 12.39 -2.86
CA PRO A 55 -2.95 11.25 -2.50
C PRO A 55 -2.82 10.20 -3.61
N ILE A 56 -3.85 10.04 -4.46
CA ILE A 56 -3.90 9.06 -5.54
C ILE A 56 -3.08 9.50 -6.74
N LEU A 57 -2.85 10.81 -6.92
CA LEU A 57 -2.08 11.32 -8.06
C LEU A 57 -0.57 11.14 -7.88
N SER A 58 0.04 10.55 -8.89
CA SER A 58 1.50 10.39 -9.03
C SER A 58 2.13 11.68 -9.58
N LYS A 59 1.97 12.80 -8.84
CA LYS A 59 2.40 14.16 -9.25
C LYS A 59 3.89 14.25 -9.66
N LYS A 60 4.73 13.35 -9.15
CA LYS A 60 6.18 13.28 -9.45
C LYS A 60 6.51 12.49 -10.74
N SER A 61 5.55 11.77 -11.32
CA SER A 61 5.79 10.91 -12.48
C SER A 61 5.99 11.70 -13.77
N LYS A 62 6.74 11.12 -14.72
CA LYS A 62 6.87 11.67 -16.07
C LYS A 62 5.50 11.78 -16.76
N ALA A 63 4.65 10.78 -16.59
CA ALA A 63 3.30 10.76 -17.18
C ALA A 63 2.46 11.97 -16.71
N TYR A 64 2.50 12.30 -15.42
CA TYR A 64 1.81 13.48 -14.88
C TYR A 64 2.34 14.78 -15.50
N LYS A 65 3.67 14.93 -15.54
CA LYS A 65 4.32 16.13 -16.09
C LYS A 65 4.11 16.30 -17.60
N SER A 66 3.97 15.21 -18.34
CA SER A 66 3.80 15.25 -19.81
C SER A 66 2.40 15.62 -20.28
N LEU A 67 1.37 15.49 -19.42
CA LEU A 67 -0.01 15.79 -19.82
C LEU A 67 -0.27 17.29 -19.94
N ASN A 68 0.48 18.13 -19.22
CA ASN A 68 0.30 19.59 -19.20
C ASN A 68 -1.17 20.02 -18.98
N ILE A 69 -1.89 19.27 -18.15
CA ILE A 69 -3.27 19.53 -17.73
C ILE A 69 -3.23 20.16 -16.33
N ASP A 70 -4.06 21.17 -16.10
CA ASP A 70 -4.37 21.61 -14.75
C ASP A 70 -5.41 20.66 -14.14
N PHE A 71 -5.00 19.88 -13.14
CA PHE A 71 -5.88 18.89 -12.50
C PHE A 71 -6.93 19.53 -11.59
N GLU A 72 -6.78 20.82 -11.24
CA GLU A 72 -7.77 21.57 -10.45
C GLU A 72 -9.01 21.92 -11.30
N ASP A 73 -8.84 22.07 -12.61
CA ASP A 73 -9.92 22.38 -13.56
C ASP A 73 -10.64 21.12 -14.10
N VAL A 74 -10.13 19.93 -13.77
CA VAL A 74 -10.70 18.66 -14.26
C VAL A 74 -11.85 18.22 -13.36
N SER A 75 -13.03 18.00 -13.95
CA SER A 75 -14.16 17.45 -13.20
C SER A 75 -13.86 16.03 -12.68
N PHE A 76 -14.47 15.67 -11.55
CA PHE A 76 -14.26 14.34 -10.96
C PHE A 76 -14.52 13.17 -11.93
N ASN A 77 -15.53 13.27 -12.78
CA ASN A 77 -15.81 12.22 -13.77
C ASN A 77 -14.75 12.16 -14.88
N GLN A 78 -14.26 13.30 -15.38
CA GLN A 78 -13.17 13.33 -16.35
C GLN A 78 -11.87 12.77 -15.75
N LEU A 79 -11.61 13.07 -14.48
CA LEU A 79 -10.48 12.54 -13.74
C LEU A 79 -10.54 11.02 -13.62
N LEU A 80 -11.71 10.44 -13.32
CA LEU A 80 -11.89 8.99 -13.29
C LEU A 80 -11.60 8.34 -14.65
N VAL A 81 -12.09 8.95 -15.75
CA VAL A 81 -11.78 8.50 -17.11
C VAL A 81 -10.27 8.55 -17.34
N LEU A 82 -9.62 9.67 -17.04
CA LEU A 82 -8.19 9.87 -17.22
C LEU A 82 -7.36 8.85 -16.44
N LEU A 83 -7.68 8.61 -15.17
CA LEU A 83 -6.96 7.64 -14.33
C LEU A 83 -7.17 6.20 -14.80
N SER A 84 -8.36 5.86 -15.31
CA SER A 84 -8.64 4.53 -15.87
C SER A 84 -7.88 4.27 -17.18
N GLN A 85 -7.69 5.30 -18.01
CA GLN A 85 -6.93 5.22 -19.27
C GLN A 85 -5.42 5.27 -19.04
N TYR A 86 -4.97 6.07 -18.07
CA TYR A 86 -3.56 6.32 -17.78
C TYR A 86 -3.20 5.91 -16.35
N HIS A 87 -3.16 4.60 -16.09
CA HIS A 87 -2.80 4.02 -14.79
C HIS A 87 -1.45 4.52 -14.23
N LYS A 88 -0.53 5.01 -15.06
CA LYS A 88 0.74 5.60 -14.62
C LYS A 88 0.57 6.90 -13.81
N LEU A 89 -0.59 7.56 -13.91
CA LEU A 89 -0.97 8.70 -13.09
C LEU A 89 -1.39 8.29 -11.69
N VAL A 90 -1.72 7.02 -11.46
CA VAL A 90 -2.07 6.49 -10.15
C VAL A 90 -0.78 6.22 -9.35
N LYS A 91 -0.72 6.78 -8.15
CA LYS A 91 0.36 6.59 -7.19
C LYS A 91 0.32 5.16 -6.67
N ARG A 92 1.49 4.55 -6.62
CA ARG A 92 1.68 3.14 -6.27
C ARG A 92 2.79 3.00 -5.21
N PRO A 93 2.73 1.96 -4.36
CA PRO A 93 1.66 0.97 -4.25
C PRO A 93 0.42 1.55 -3.54
N ILE A 94 -0.74 0.93 -3.75
CA ILE A 94 -1.94 1.19 -2.93
C ILE A 94 -2.17 -0.06 -2.10
N ILE A 95 -2.19 0.10 -0.78
CA ILE A 95 -2.30 -1.02 0.16
C ILE A 95 -3.58 -0.82 0.94
N PHE A 96 -4.48 -1.80 0.93
CA PHE A 96 -5.72 -1.68 1.67
C PHE A 96 -6.22 -3.01 2.22
N ASP A 97 -7.00 -2.91 3.29
CA ASP A 97 -7.82 -3.98 3.84
C ASP A 97 -9.23 -3.43 4.13
N GLU A 98 -10.04 -4.18 4.88
CA GLU A 98 -11.40 -3.77 5.25
C GLU A 98 -11.45 -2.50 6.13
N ARG A 99 -10.32 -2.03 6.67
CA ARG A 99 -10.26 -0.98 7.69
C ARG A 99 -9.40 0.21 7.26
N LYS A 100 -8.43 -0.01 6.38
CA LYS A 100 -7.38 0.96 6.09
C LYS A 100 -7.03 1.01 4.61
N LEU A 101 -6.68 2.20 4.17
CA LEU A 101 -6.14 2.50 2.85
C LEU A 101 -4.86 3.32 3.04
N LEU A 102 -3.76 2.84 2.47
CA LEU A 102 -2.46 3.53 2.42
C LEU A 102 -2.07 3.72 0.96
N ILE A 103 -1.56 4.91 0.63
CA ILE A 103 -1.15 5.23 -0.74
C ILE A 103 0.31 5.67 -0.77
N GLY A 104 1.10 4.88 -1.50
CA GLY A 104 2.54 4.93 -1.48
C GLY A 104 3.12 4.06 -0.36
N PHE A 105 4.45 3.99 -0.32
CA PHE A 105 5.16 3.31 0.74
C PHE A 105 5.63 4.33 1.78
N ASN A 106 5.15 4.18 3.01
CA ASN A 106 5.65 4.87 4.19
C ASN A 106 5.87 3.80 5.28
N GLU A 107 7.10 3.71 5.81
CA GLU A 107 7.48 2.66 6.75
C GLU A 107 6.76 2.78 8.11
N GLU A 108 6.37 3.99 8.51
CA GLU A 108 5.63 4.20 9.75
C GLU A 108 4.15 3.86 9.58
N GLU A 109 3.55 4.31 8.47
CA GLU A 109 2.13 4.05 8.19
C GLU A 109 1.85 2.57 7.91
N ILE A 110 2.75 1.88 7.20
CA ILE A 110 2.58 0.46 6.86
C ILE A 110 2.60 -0.44 8.09
N ARG A 111 3.34 -0.08 9.15
CA ARG A 111 3.30 -0.78 10.46
C ARG A 111 1.90 -0.74 11.09
N THR A 112 1.07 0.20 10.69
CA THR A 112 -0.30 0.28 11.21
C THR A 112 -1.20 -0.84 10.69
N LEU A 113 -0.77 -1.59 9.66
CA LEU A 113 -1.41 -2.82 9.16
C LEU A 113 -1.03 -4.07 9.97
N LEU A 114 -0.05 -3.97 10.89
CA LEU A 114 0.30 -5.10 11.75
C LEU A 114 -0.88 -5.49 12.67
N PRO A 115 -1.18 -6.79 12.82
CA PRO A 115 -2.09 -7.30 13.84
C PRO A 115 -1.72 -6.79 15.24
N LYS A 116 -2.72 -6.54 16.09
CA LYS A 116 -2.51 -6.00 17.45
C LYS A 116 -1.51 -6.82 18.29
N LYS A 117 -1.44 -8.14 18.08
CA LYS A 117 -0.49 -9.03 18.77
C LYS A 117 0.98 -8.67 18.48
N ILE A 118 1.32 -8.27 17.25
CA ILE A 118 2.69 -7.90 16.84
C ILE A 118 3.07 -6.49 17.34
N LYS A 119 2.08 -5.61 17.51
CA LYS A 119 2.28 -4.23 17.99
C LYS A 119 2.64 -4.13 19.48
N GLN A 120 2.27 -5.13 20.29
CA GLN A 120 2.60 -5.15 21.72
C GLN A 120 4.06 -5.53 21.96
N THR A 121 4.59 -6.52 21.22
CA THR A 121 5.99 -6.97 21.31
C THR A 121 6.98 -5.86 20.90
N SER A 122 6.66 -5.10 19.85
CA SER A 122 7.52 -4.02 19.34
C SER A 122 7.56 -2.78 20.25
N ARG A 123 6.51 -2.50 21.04
CA ARG A 123 6.56 -1.45 22.08
C ARG A 123 7.50 -1.80 23.23
N GLN A 124 7.67 -3.08 23.56
CA GLN A 124 8.60 -3.52 24.60
C GLN A 124 10.05 -3.57 24.11
N SER A 125 10.30 -3.91 22.84
CA SER A 125 11.65 -3.94 22.27
C SER A 125 12.22 -2.56 21.96
N LEU A 126 11.39 -1.54 21.70
CA LEU A 126 11.85 -0.16 21.52
C LEU A 126 12.44 0.46 22.80
N TYR A 127 12.13 -0.07 23.98
CA TYR A 127 12.74 0.34 25.26
C TYR A 127 14.04 -0.41 25.59
N LYS A 128 14.39 -1.46 24.85
CA LYS A 128 15.67 -2.18 25.01
C LYS A 128 16.40 -2.15 23.69
N GLY A 129 17.24 -1.13 23.51
CA GLY A 129 18.12 -1.00 22.36
C GLY A 129 18.87 -2.30 22.05
N ASN A 130 19.18 -2.46 20.76
CA ASN A 130 19.81 -3.60 20.06
C ASN A 130 18.87 -4.61 19.40
N VAL A 131 18.86 -4.46 18.08
CA VAL A 131 18.24 -5.31 17.06
C VAL A 131 19.12 -6.53 16.84
N ALA A 132 18.79 -7.67 17.46
CA ALA A 132 19.21 -9.01 17.03
C ALA A 132 18.56 -10.03 17.97
N MET A 133 17.30 -10.41 17.74
CA MET A 133 16.63 -11.63 18.28
C MET A 133 15.11 -11.46 18.12
N LEU A 134 14.59 -11.53 16.89
CA LEU A 134 13.13 -11.57 16.68
C LEU A 134 12.68 -12.60 15.65
N TYR A 135 13.61 -13.29 14.96
CA TYR A 135 13.23 -14.31 13.98
C TYR A 135 13.04 -15.69 14.63
N GLU A 136 13.95 -16.07 15.53
CA GLU A 136 13.89 -17.35 16.26
C GLU A 136 12.67 -17.42 17.20
N ASP A 137 12.31 -16.31 17.86
CA ASP A 137 11.22 -16.27 18.84
C ASP A 137 9.81 -16.34 18.20
N VAL A 138 9.69 -15.96 16.93
CA VAL A 138 8.41 -16.08 16.20
C VAL A 138 8.21 -17.51 15.69
N LEU A 139 9.29 -18.21 15.34
CA LEU A 139 9.26 -19.62 14.91
C LEU A 139 8.99 -20.57 16.08
N THR A 140 9.52 -20.30 17.27
CA THR A 140 9.21 -21.08 18.49
C THR A 140 7.73 -20.98 18.88
N LEU A 141 7.12 -19.80 18.74
CA LEU A 141 5.69 -19.61 19.01
C LEU A 141 4.75 -20.33 18.02
N GLN A 142 5.23 -20.68 16.81
CA GLN A 142 4.48 -21.49 15.86
C GLN A 142 4.62 -22.99 16.14
N ASN A 143 5.75 -23.44 16.68
CA ASN A 143 5.98 -24.85 17.02
C ASN A 143 5.39 -25.27 18.38
N GLU A 144 5.15 -24.34 19.31
CA GLU A 144 4.55 -24.67 20.62
C GLU A 144 3.02 -24.80 20.60
N LYS A 145 2.35 -24.38 19.52
CA LYS A 145 0.92 -24.59 19.33
C LYS A 145 0.68 -25.65 18.28
N GLY A 146 0.87 -26.91 18.70
CA GLY A 146 0.50 -28.09 17.92
C GLY A 146 -0.92 -27.98 17.37
N ILE A 147 -1.02 -27.60 16.11
CA ILE A 147 -2.23 -27.72 15.28
C ILE A 147 -1.71 -28.33 13.98
N TYR A 148 -2.08 -29.60 13.81
CA TYR A 148 -1.69 -30.61 12.82
C TYR A 148 -1.13 -30.12 11.48
#